data_AF-A0A3Q2E791-F1
#
_entry.id   AF-A0A3Q2E791-F1
#
_cell.length_a   1.000
_cell.length_b   1.000
_cell.length_c   1.000
_cell.angle_alpha   90.00
_cell.angle_beta   90.00
_cell.angle_gamma   90.00
#
_symmetry.space_group_name_H-M   'P 1'
#
loop_
_entity.id
_entity.type
_entity.pdbx_description
1 polymer ?
#
loop_
_entity_poly.entity_id
_entity_poly.type
_entity_poly.pdbx_seq_one_letter_code
_entity_poly.pdbx_strand_id
1 'polypeptide(L)'
;MLLAPQPTSAHPLRLVVCFLLLCGAGVLASPIITAGCPDRCVCDDQFVVQCAGQHLTTFPVNLPLATRQLIISNNRISELPPLALNYLSDLVYLDCSNNTLTEISESTFGNLRKLAYLDLSFNTLHRIEDRTFGPLASLVMLRMTDNPGLSDIHPDAFLENEALQVLDVSRNNLTALNITSLIALPTLRSVGLSGNPWSCQCDNEDLCLWVHLETFKFQDEGQTVCGSPADMQGRRLSEVGIQLRTLCHQSLDSLDYLFFVVIGFVIFAAGTVSAWLMGVVMVLYERYIKKKDDQLELENEEEGIEMDNASRGRTDRGNRSLKTSHTV
;
A
#
# COMPACT_ATOMS: atom_id res chain seq x y z
N MET A 1 86.60 48.50 62.91
CA MET A 1 87.13 49.71 62.26
C MET A 1 87.12 49.47 60.75
N LEU A 2 86.63 50.35 59.88
CA LEU A 2 85.91 51.60 60.08
C LEU A 2 84.78 51.69 59.03
N LEU A 3 83.83 52.57 59.31
CA LEU A 3 82.57 52.82 58.62
C LEU A 3 82.66 53.11 57.11
N ALA A 4 81.55 52.83 56.41
CA ALA A 4 81.21 53.42 55.12
C ALA A 4 80.86 54.93 55.24
N PRO A 5 80.54 55.59 54.12
CA PRO A 5 79.22 56.24 54.10
C PRO A 5 78.42 56.02 52.80
N GLN A 6 77.11 55.83 52.98
CA GLN A 6 76.03 56.16 52.03
C GLN A 6 75.81 57.71 52.01
N PRO A 7 74.99 58.35 51.12
CA PRO A 7 73.74 57.90 50.49
C PRO A 7 73.69 58.21 48.96
N THR A 8 72.57 58.27 48.19
CA THR A 8 71.12 58.41 48.50
C THR A 8 70.22 57.83 47.38
N SER A 9 68.93 57.68 47.70
CA SER A 9 67.79 57.34 46.84
C SER A 9 67.38 58.42 45.80
N ALA A 10 66.86 57.99 44.64
CA ALA A 10 65.78 58.70 43.92
C ALA A 10 65.01 57.76 42.95
N HIS A 11 63.71 57.58 43.21
CA HIS A 11 62.67 57.13 42.28
C HIS A 11 62.06 58.38 41.56
N PRO A 12 61.07 58.27 40.65
CA PRO A 12 60.85 57.35 39.51
C PRO A 12 60.34 58.10 38.24
N LEU A 13 59.72 57.34 37.32
CA LEU A 13 58.61 57.74 36.41
C LEU A 13 58.89 58.43 35.04
N ARG A 14 58.50 57.70 33.98
CA ARG A 14 57.77 58.12 32.76
C ARG A 14 58.26 59.33 31.92
N LEU A 15 58.71 59.03 30.70
CA LEU A 15 58.17 59.50 29.40
C LEU A 15 58.76 58.52 28.34
N VAL A 16 58.07 57.79 27.44
CA VAL A 16 57.00 58.06 26.45
C VAL A 16 57.54 57.73 25.04
N VAL A 17 56.69 57.06 24.24
CA VAL A 17 56.74 56.87 22.76
C VAL A 17 57.62 55.76 22.16
N CYS A 18 56.89 54.80 21.56
CA CYS A 18 57.15 53.99 20.38
C CYS A 18 58.47 53.20 20.23
N PHE A 19 58.34 51.88 20.39
CA PHE A 19 58.48 51.02 19.21
C PHE A 19 57.27 50.09 19.07
N LEU A 20 56.53 50.27 17.97
CA LEU A 20 55.48 49.35 17.53
C LEU A 20 56.14 48.07 17.01
N LEU A 21 55.58 46.90 17.36
CA LEU A 21 55.40 45.70 16.50
C LEU A 21 55.18 44.44 17.37
N LEU A 22 53.97 44.29 17.90
CA LEU A 22 53.47 43.02 18.47
C LEU A 22 51.93 42.92 18.33
N CYS A 23 51.43 43.37 17.18
CA CYS A 23 50.05 43.12 16.74
C CYS A 23 50.08 41.98 15.71
N GLY A 24 49.90 40.73 16.17
CA GLY A 24 50.06 39.54 15.31
C GLY A 24 49.51 38.23 15.87
N ALA A 25 48.66 38.26 16.89
CA ALA A 25 47.97 37.07 17.42
C ALA A 25 46.61 37.45 18.07
N GLY A 26 45.92 38.42 17.46
CA GLY A 26 44.60 38.89 17.89
C GLY A 26 43.53 38.43 16.91
N VAL A 27 43.34 37.11 16.77
CA VAL A 27 42.11 36.61 16.13
C VAL A 27 40.97 36.97 17.07
N LEU A 28 40.31 38.09 16.80
CA LEU A 28 38.96 38.32 17.26
C LEU A 28 38.12 37.22 16.61
N ALA A 29 37.97 36.11 17.33
CA ALA A 29 36.88 35.21 17.11
C ALA A 29 35.62 36.03 17.35
N SER A 30 35.06 36.58 16.27
CA SER A 30 33.67 36.97 16.23
C SER A 30 32.87 35.86 16.89
N PRO A 31 31.82 36.16 17.68
CA PRO A 31 30.84 35.15 18.01
C PRO A 31 30.19 34.77 16.68
N ILE A 32 30.75 33.75 16.01
CA ILE A 32 30.02 32.91 15.08
C ILE A 32 28.77 32.55 15.87
N ILE A 33 27.60 32.86 15.30
CA ILE A 33 26.35 32.45 15.90
C ILE A 33 26.40 30.93 15.94
N THR A 34 26.76 30.38 17.10
CA THR A 34 26.80 28.95 17.33
C THR A 34 25.35 28.50 17.28
N ALA A 35 24.90 28.07 16.10
CA ALA A 35 23.65 27.34 15.95
C ALA A 35 23.76 26.15 16.90
N GLY A 36 23.08 26.27 18.05
CA GLY A 36 23.58 25.68 19.29
C GLY A 36 23.61 24.17 19.21
N CYS A 37 24.72 23.56 19.63
CA CYS A 37 24.61 22.16 20.02
C CYS A 37 23.71 22.09 21.27
N PRO A 38 22.71 21.20 21.34
CA PRO A 38 21.88 21.09 22.52
C PRO A 38 22.71 20.71 23.76
N ASP A 39 22.34 21.20 24.93
CA ASP A 39 22.97 20.79 26.18
C ASP A 39 22.90 19.27 26.34
N ARG A 40 24.03 18.65 26.72
CA ARG A 40 24.29 17.19 26.79
C ARG A 40 24.52 16.47 25.45
N CYS A 41 24.31 17.11 24.31
CA CYS A 41 24.66 16.53 23.02
C CYS A 41 26.09 16.91 22.60
N VAL A 42 26.67 16.11 21.71
CA VAL A 42 27.93 16.39 21.03
C VAL A 42 27.63 16.57 19.54
N CYS A 43 28.04 17.70 18.98
CA CYS A 43 27.84 18.04 17.58
C CYS A 43 29.19 18.10 16.88
N ASP A 44 29.33 17.40 15.77
CA ASP A 44 30.55 17.31 14.98
C ASP A 44 30.44 18.12 13.68
N ASP A 45 31.59 18.52 13.13
CA ASP A 45 31.71 19.30 11.88
C ASP A 45 31.14 18.55 10.66
N GLN A 46 30.92 17.23 10.76
CA GLN A 46 30.27 16.40 9.74
C GLN A 46 28.73 16.45 9.76
N PHE A 47 28.13 17.40 10.47
CA PHE A 47 26.66 17.52 10.66
C PHE A 47 26.03 16.32 11.40
N VAL A 48 26.80 15.71 12.29
CA VAL A 48 26.37 14.62 13.17
C VAL A 48 26.04 15.21 14.54
N VAL A 49 24.86 14.91 15.06
CA VAL A 49 24.46 15.27 16.42
C VAL A 49 24.23 13.99 17.23
N GLN A 50 25.09 13.80 18.23
CA GLN A 50 25.14 12.62 19.10
C GLN A 50 24.63 12.99 20.49
N CYS A 51 23.46 12.47 20.84
CA CYS A 51 22.75 12.69 22.12
C CYS A 51 22.48 11.36 22.86
N ALA A 52 23.11 10.25 22.46
CA ALA A 52 22.81 8.95 23.03
C ALA A 52 23.20 8.84 24.52
N GLY A 53 22.37 8.12 25.30
CA GLY A 53 22.67 7.79 26.70
C GLY A 53 22.58 8.96 27.69
N GLN A 54 21.99 10.10 27.31
CA GLN A 54 21.99 11.35 28.11
C GLN A 54 20.82 11.48 29.10
N HIS A 55 20.03 10.41 29.24
CA HIS A 55 18.79 10.34 30.03
C HIS A 55 17.76 11.42 29.66
N LEU A 56 17.69 11.78 28.37
CA LEU A 56 16.72 12.76 27.86
C LEU A 56 15.30 12.21 27.96
N THR A 57 14.39 12.98 28.56
CA THR A 57 12.94 12.67 28.60
C THR A 57 12.15 13.35 27.48
N THR A 58 12.75 14.35 26.84
CA THR A 58 12.16 15.16 25.78
C THR A 58 13.15 15.27 24.62
N PHE A 59 12.64 15.42 23.41
CA PHE A 59 13.46 15.66 22.22
C PHE A 59 14.36 16.90 22.40
N PRO A 60 15.65 16.86 22.01
CA PRO A 60 16.57 17.97 22.20
C PRO A 60 16.21 19.17 21.33
N VAL A 61 16.20 20.36 21.93
CA VAL A 61 15.88 21.63 21.26
C VAL A 61 17.13 22.32 20.70
N ASN A 62 16.95 23.27 19.79
CA ASN A 62 17.99 24.08 19.14
C ASN A 62 18.95 23.32 18.19
N LEU A 63 18.60 22.10 17.77
CA LEU A 63 19.38 21.30 16.81
C LEU A 63 19.77 22.13 15.55
N PRO A 64 21.03 22.03 15.07
CA PRO A 64 21.46 22.70 13.84
C PRO A 64 20.62 22.26 12.63
N LEU A 65 20.08 23.21 11.86
CA LEU A 65 19.21 22.93 10.70
C LEU A 65 19.89 22.07 9.62
N ALA A 66 21.22 22.13 9.52
CA ALA A 66 22.01 21.35 8.56
C ALA A 66 22.32 19.91 9.03
N THR A 67 21.79 19.46 10.18
CA THR A 67 22.03 18.12 10.74
C THR A 67 21.63 17.02 9.75
N ARG A 68 22.58 16.12 9.44
CA ARG A 68 22.39 14.98 8.54
C ARG A 68 22.25 13.66 9.26
N GLN A 69 22.82 13.55 10.46
CA GLN A 69 22.72 12.36 11.30
C GLN A 69 22.32 12.79 12.71
N LEU A 70 21.19 12.30 13.20
CA LEU A 70 20.71 12.55 14.56
C LEU A 70 20.63 11.21 15.30
N ILE A 71 21.39 11.10 16.38
CA ILE A 71 21.46 9.91 17.21
C ILE A 71 20.96 10.29 18.60
N ILE A 72 19.74 9.89 18.93
CA ILE A 72 19.04 10.16 20.21
C ILE A 72 18.70 8.87 20.96
N SER A 73 19.40 7.76 20.63
CA SER A 73 19.15 6.44 21.20
C SER A 73 19.55 6.28 22.67
N ASN A 74 19.06 5.24 23.33
CA ASN A 74 19.32 4.96 24.75
C ASN A 74 18.91 6.12 25.68
N ASN A 75 17.72 6.69 25.44
CA ASN A 75 17.14 7.77 26.22
C ASN A 75 15.75 7.36 26.77
N ARG A 76 14.91 8.31 27.16
CA ARG A 76 13.55 8.11 27.68
C ARG A 76 12.55 9.05 27.01
N ILE A 77 12.76 9.29 25.72
CA ILE A 77 11.92 10.18 24.92
C ILE A 77 10.60 9.44 24.64
N SER A 78 9.47 10.06 24.99
CA SER A 78 8.13 9.50 24.79
C SER A 78 7.48 9.90 23.47
N GLU A 79 7.90 11.02 22.88
CA GLU A 79 7.31 11.58 21.66
C GLU A 79 8.38 12.24 20.78
N LEU A 80 8.20 12.16 19.46
CA LEU A 80 8.97 12.91 18.47
C LEU A 80 8.15 14.13 18.01
N PRO A 81 8.46 15.36 18.45
CA PRO A 81 7.67 16.54 18.13
C PRO A 81 7.72 16.86 16.64
N PRO A 82 6.60 16.77 15.89
CA PRO A 82 6.57 16.90 14.44
C PRO A 82 7.21 18.19 13.93
N LEU A 83 6.94 19.31 14.59
CA LEU A 83 7.45 20.63 14.17
C LEU A 83 8.98 20.70 14.25
N ALA A 84 9.58 20.22 15.34
CA ALA A 84 11.04 20.30 15.52
C ALA A 84 11.77 19.34 14.59
N LEU A 85 11.23 18.13 14.39
CA LEU A 85 11.84 17.14 13.50
C LEU A 85 11.75 17.57 12.03
N ASN A 86 10.61 18.14 11.59
CA ASN A 86 10.41 18.59 10.21
C ASN A 86 11.25 19.83 9.81
N TYR A 87 11.89 20.52 10.76
CA TYR A 87 12.92 21.52 10.44
C TYR A 87 14.24 20.91 9.97
N LEU A 88 14.50 19.63 10.26
CA LEU A 88 15.72 18.91 9.86
C LEU A 88 15.55 18.27 8.47
N SER A 89 15.24 19.07 7.45
CA SER A 89 14.98 18.59 6.08
C SER A 89 16.20 17.99 5.36
N ASP A 90 17.40 18.20 5.91
CA ASP A 90 18.66 17.59 5.46
C ASP A 90 19.00 16.27 6.18
N LEU A 91 18.15 15.77 7.06
CA LEU A 91 18.37 14.55 7.82
C LEU A 91 18.34 13.31 6.91
N VAL A 92 19.41 12.50 7.00
CA VAL A 92 19.61 11.25 6.24
C VAL A 92 19.59 10.02 7.16
N TYR A 93 20.01 10.18 8.41
CA TYR A 93 20.08 9.11 9.41
C TYR A 93 19.41 9.56 10.71
N LEU A 94 18.43 8.80 11.19
CA LEU A 94 17.78 8.99 12.48
C LEU A 94 17.82 7.68 13.27
N ASP A 95 18.57 7.67 14.36
CA ASP A 95 18.54 6.61 15.36
C ASP A 95 17.84 7.14 16.62
N CYS A 96 16.64 6.61 16.87
CA CYS A 96 15.86 6.84 18.09
C CYS A 96 15.55 5.54 18.82
N SER A 97 16.38 4.51 18.62
CA SER A 97 16.26 3.22 19.28
C SER A 97 16.46 3.30 20.80
N ASN A 98 15.92 2.33 21.55
CA ASN A 98 15.99 2.27 23.02
C ASN A 98 15.50 3.57 23.68
N ASN A 99 14.23 3.88 23.43
CA ASN A 99 13.47 5.00 23.99
C ASN A 99 12.10 4.49 24.46
N THR A 100 11.15 5.39 24.74
CA THR A 100 9.80 5.05 25.21
C THR A 100 8.73 5.62 24.27
N LEU A 101 9.01 5.64 22.96
CA LEU A 101 8.06 6.11 21.95
C LEU A 101 6.84 5.19 21.91
N THR A 102 5.62 5.76 21.94
CA THR A 102 4.36 5.00 21.96
C THR A 102 3.60 5.05 20.63
N GLU A 103 3.66 6.18 19.94
CA GLU A 103 2.97 6.43 18.67
C GLU A 103 3.87 7.25 17.73
N ILE A 104 3.71 7.01 16.42
CA ILE A 104 4.32 7.78 15.33
C ILE A 104 3.26 7.96 14.23
N SER A 105 3.36 9.04 13.46
CA SER A 105 2.35 9.44 12.47
C SER A 105 2.98 10.01 11.21
N GLU A 106 2.22 10.09 10.12
CA GLU A 106 2.62 10.77 8.88
C GLU A 106 3.17 12.19 9.16
N SER A 107 2.53 12.92 10.08
CA SER A 107 2.93 14.29 10.44
C SER A 107 4.32 14.36 11.10
N THR A 108 4.70 13.34 11.87
CA THR A 108 6.00 13.25 12.56
C THR A 108 7.16 13.34 11.57
N PHE A 109 6.99 12.80 10.37
CA PHE A 109 8.03 12.67 9.35
C PHE A 109 7.81 13.53 8.09
N GLY A 110 6.76 14.37 8.06
CA GLY A 110 6.22 15.05 6.87
C GLY A 110 7.19 15.79 5.93
N ASN A 111 8.37 16.20 6.39
CA ASN A 111 9.38 16.91 5.59
C ASN A 111 10.73 16.17 5.48
N LEU A 112 10.86 14.96 6.03
CA LEU A 112 12.12 14.19 6.07
C LEU A 112 12.39 13.40 4.79
N ARG A 113 12.20 14.03 3.63
CA ARG A 113 12.26 13.37 2.31
C ARG A 113 13.61 12.74 1.95
N LYS A 114 14.69 13.16 2.63
CA LYS A 114 16.07 12.66 2.45
C LYS A 114 16.46 11.55 3.42
N LEU A 115 15.60 11.21 4.38
CA LEU A 115 15.89 10.20 5.38
C LEU A 115 16.01 8.83 4.71
N ALA A 116 17.17 8.20 4.86
CA ALA A 116 17.49 6.91 4.27
C ALA A 116 17.56 5.78 5.32
N TYR A 117 17.86 6.12 6.57
CA TYR A 117 17.90 5.19 7.69
C TYR A 117 17.05 5.70 8.85
N LEU A 118 16.10 4.88 9.31
CA LEU A 118 15.28 5.13 10.48
C LEU A 118 15.31 3.90 11.41
N ASP A 119 15.73 4.11 12.66
CA ASP A 119 15.73 3.09 13.70
C ASP A 119 14.83 3.48 14.88
N LEU A 120 13.75 2.72 15.01
CA LEU A 120 12.72 2.81 16.05
C LEU A 120 12.77 1.58 16.96
N SER A 121 13.84 0.78 16.92
CA SER A 121 13.93 -0.47 17.68
C SER A 121 13.95 -0.24 19.19
N PHE A 122 13.54 -1.23 20.00
CA PHE A 122 13.49 -1.11 21.47
C PHE A 122 12.67 0.11 21.93
N ASN A 123 11.45 0.25 21.41
CA ASN A 123 10.48 1.26 21.83
C ASN A 123 9.19 0.57 22.32
N THR A 124 8.15 1.35 22.58
CA THR A 124 6.85 0.89 23.07
C THR A 124 5.74 1.17 22.06
N LEU A 125 6.05 1.10 20.76
CA LEU A 125 5.07 1.35 19.69
C LEU A 125 3.94 0.32 19.75
N HIS A 126 2.69 0.76 19.51
CA HIS A 126 1.50 -0.10 19.56
C HIS A 126 0.96 -0.50 18.18
N ARG A 127 0.97 0.43 17.24
CA ARG A 127 0.40 0.28 15.89
C ARG A 127 1.07 1.26 14.93
N ILE A 128 1.09 0.91 13.64
CA ILE A 128 1.50 1.80 12.56
C ILE A 128 0.26 2.13 11.72
N GLU A 129 -0.09 3.42 11.63
CA GLU A 129 -1.25 3.92 10.88
C GLU A 129 -0.94 4.05 9.38
N ASP A 130 -1.96 4.31 8.56
CA ASP A 130 -1.82 4.45 7.12
C ASP A 130 -0.88 5.61 6.73
N ARG A 131 -0.05 5.42 5.70
CA ARG A 131 0.96 6.38 5.22
C ARG A 131 1.91 6.95 6.29
N THR A 132 2.04 6.34 7.47
CA THR A 132 2.97 6.77 8.53
C THR A 132 4.38 7.06 8.00
N PHE A 133 4.89 6.23 7.07
CA PHE A 133 6.20 6.39 6.46
C PHE A 133 6.18 7.02 5.06
N GLY A 134 5.00 7.37 4.51
CA GLY A 134 4.84 7.90 3.14
C GLY A 134 5.74 9.10 2.81
N PRO A 135 5.88 10.12 3.70
CA PRO A 135 6.78 11.24 3.48
C PRO A 135 8.27 10.89 3.31
N LEU A 136 8.69 9.69 3.73
CA LEU A 136 10.07 9.20 3.71
C LEU A 136 10.43 8.59 2.34
N ALA A 137 10.33 9.39 1.28
CA ALA A 137 10.52 8.92 -0.10
C ALA A 137 11.92 8.33 -0.39
N SER A 138 12.96 8.71 0.38
CA SER A 138 14.32 8.17 0.25
C SER A 138 14.65 7.03 1.21
N LEU A 139 13.66 6.49 1.95
CA LEU A 139 13.90 5.49 3.00
C LEU A 139 14.44 4.19 2.41
N VAL A 140 15.63 3.78 2.84
CA VAL A 140 16.32 2.55 2.39
C VAL A 140 16.26 1.46 3.45
N MET A 141 16.35 1.83 4.73
CA MET A 141 16.34 0.90 5.86
C MET A 141 15.44 1.42 6.97
N LEU A 142 14.48 0.59 7.37
CA LEU A 142 13.58 0.82 8.49
C LEU A 142 13.71 -0.34 9.49
N ARG A 143 14.01 -0.02 10.74
CA ARG A 143 14.02 -0.97 11.85
C ARG A 143 13.00 -0.59 12.90
N MET A 144 12.13 -1.53 13.25
CA MET A 144 11.11 -1.42 14.29
C MET A 144 11.15 -2.65 15.20
N THR A 145 12.35 -3.16 15.45
CA THR A 145 12.61 -4.41 16.17
C THR A 145 12.39 -4.25 17.69
N ASP A 146 12.00 -5.30 18.42
CA ASP A 146 11.83 -5.25 19.89
C ASP A 146 10.84 -4.15 20.37
N ASN A 147 9.72 -3.98 19.66
CA ASN A 147 8.54 -3.23 20.10
C ASN A 147 7.45 -4.22 20.58
N PRO A 148 7.46 -4.67 21.85
CA PRO A 148 6.54 -5.70 22.34
C PRO A 148 5.07 -5.28 22.37
N GLY A 149 4.78 -3.98 22.23
CA GLY A 149 3.43 -3.45 22.08
C GLY A 149 2.87 -3.54 20.66
N LEU A 150 3.72 -3.74 19.65
CA LEU A 150 3.36 -3.55 18.24
C LEU A 150 2.64 -4.79 17.70
N SER A 151 1.32 -4.69 17.58
CA SER A 151 0.45 -5.79 17.16
C SER A 151 -0.17 -5.63 15.78
N ASP A 152 -0.17 -4.43 15.21
CA ASP A 152 -0.81 -4.13 13.92
C ASP A 152 0.00 -3.10 13.09
N ILE A 153 0.03 -3.30 11.78
CA ILE A 153 0.69 -2.43 10.79
C ILE A 153 -0.27 -2.29 9.61
N HIS A 154 -0.73 -1.07 9.35
CA HIS A 154 -1.67 -0.81 8.27
C HIS A 154 -1.09 -1.24 6.90
N PRO A 155 -1.87 -1.88 6.00
CA PRO A 155 -1.38 -2.34 4.69
C PRO A 155 -0.69 -1.24 3.88
N ASP A 156 -1.24 -0.02 3.89
CA ASP A 156 -0.72 1.13 3.15
C ASP A 156 0.41 1.90 3.87
N ALA A 157 0.94 1.40 4.99
CA ALA A 157 2.00 2.07 5.75
C ALA A 157 3.30 2.28 4.94
N PHE A 158 3.55 1.42 3.95
CA PHE A 158 4.77 1.39 3.13
C PHE A 158 4.54 1.74 1.64
N LEU A 159 3.32 2.14 1.26
CA LEU A 159 2.89 2.23 -0.15
C LEU A 159 3.76 3.15 -1.02
N GLU A 160 4.31 4.22 -0.45
CA GLU A 160 5.08 5.26 -1.15
C GLU A 160 6.61 5.07 -1.02
N ASN A 161 7.08 4.05 -0.27
CA ASN A 161 8.50 3.87 0.06
C ASN A 161 9.26 3.02 -0.98
N GLU A 162 9.21 3.41 -2.26
CA GLU A 162 9.81 2.65 -3.38
C GLU A 162 11.32 2.30 -3.22
N ALA A 163 12.05 3.13 -2.46
CA ALA A 163 13.48 2.97 -2.16
C ALA A 163 13.82 1.97 -1.04
N LEU A 164 12.81 1.41 -0.36
CA LEU A 164 12.98 0.57 0.83
C LEU A 164 13.57 -0.79 0.48
N GLN A 165 14.80 -1.04 0.94
CA GLN A 165 15.55 -2.27 0.70
C GLN A 165 15.51 -3.22 1.89
N VAL A 166 15.45 -2.69 3.12
CA VAL A 166 15.47 -3.48 4.36
C VAL A 166 14.38 -3.02 5.32
N LEU A 167 13.51 -3.94 5.72
CA LEU A 167 12.49 -3.75 6.74
C LEU A 167 12.70 -4.78 7.86
N ASP A 168 12.98 -4.36 9.09
CA ASP A 168 13.04 -5.26 10.24
C ASP A 168 11.87 -4.99 11.18
N VAL A 169 10.98 -5.97 11.31
CA VAL A 169 9.85 -5.97 12.26
C VAL A 169 9.91 -7.20 13.17
N SER A 170 11.10 -7.74 13.41
CA SER A 170 11.30 -8.87 14.30
C SER A 170 11.07 -8.51 15.79
N ARG A 171 10.78 -9.53 16.61
CA ARG A 171 10.56 -9.43 18.07
C ARG A 171 9.48 -8.42 18.48
N ASN A 172 8.41 -8.37 17.71
CA ASN A 172 7.19 -7.61 18.00
C ASN A 172 6.04 -8.56 18.42
N ASN A 173 4.82 -8.04 18.53
CA ASN A 173 3.63 -8.82 18.87
C ASN A 173 2.69 -9.01 17.66
N LEU A 174 3.25 -9.03 16.44
CA LEU A 174 2.48 -9.13 15.20
C LEU A 174 1.91 -10.55 15.03
N THR A 175 0.59 -10.65 14.89
CA THR A 175 -0.10 -11.91 14.57
C THR A 175 -0.38 -12.04 13.07
N ALA A 176 -0.43 -10.93 12.34
CA ALA A 176 -0.71 -10.82 10.92
C ALA A 176 0.13 -9.71 10.29
N LEU A 177 0.38 -9.81 8.99
CA LEU A 177 1.02 -8.75 8.21
C LEU A 177 0.50 -8.80 6.78
N ASN A 178 -0.15 -7.73 6.32
CA ASN A 178 -0.58 -7.62 4.94
C ASN A 178 0.64 -7.28 4.06
N ILE A 179 0.98 -8.20 3.15
CA ILE A 179 2.17 -8.10 2.30
C ILE A 179 1.90 -7.44 0.93
N THR A 180 0.67 -7.01 0.65
CA THR A 180 0.28 -6.49 -0.68
C THR A 180 1.14 -5.31 -1.12
N SER A 181 1.38 -4.35 -0.21
CA SER A 181 2.29 -3.23 -0.46
C SER A 181 3.76 -3.68 -0.52
N LEU A 182 4.19 -4.57 0.38
CA LEU A 182 5.57 -5.06 0.45
C LEU A 182 6.01 -5.83 -0.80
N ILE A 183 5.13 -6.63 -1.42
CA ILE A 183 5.42 -7.30 -2.70
C ILE A 183 5.59 -6.28 -3.84
N ALA A 184 4.85 -5.17 -3.80
CA ALA A 184 4.91 -4.14 -4.83
C ALA A 184 6.20 -3.30 -4.79
N LEU A 185 6.96 -3.33 -3.69
CA LEU A 185 8.20 -2.56 -3.52
C LEU A 185 9.34 -3.11 -4.39
N PRO A 186 9.83 -2.37 -5.40
CA PRO A 186 10.75 -2.91 -6.41
C PRO A 186 12.17 -3.13 -5.89
N THR A 187 12.54 -2.48 -4.78
CA THR A 187 13.90 -2.56 -4.21
C THR A 187 14.00 -3.42 -2.96
N LEU A 188 12.87 -3.95 -2.44
CA LEU A 188 12.83 -4.69 -1.19
C LEU A 188 13.57 -6.03 -1.28
N ARG A 189 14.69 -6.12 -0.56
CA ARG A 189 15.64 -7.24 -0.58
C ARG A 189 15.66 -8.03 0.71
N SER A 190 15.24 -7.43 1.81
CA SER A 190 15.41 -8.01 3.14
C SER A 190 14.25 -7.67 4.06
N VAL A 191 13.62 -8.68 4.65
CA VAL A 191 12.58 -8.52 5.67
C VAL A 191 12.85 -9.41 6.90
N GLY A 192 12.92 -8.78 8.07
CA GLY A 192 13.03 -9.46 9.37
C GLY A 192 11.65 -9.68 9.98
N LEU A 193 11.29 -10.95 10.25
CA LEU A 193 9.98 -11.35 10.76
C LEU A 193 10.06 -12.24 12.02
N SER A 194 11.25 -12.66 12.45
CA SER A 194 11.43 -13.58 13.58
C SER A 194 10.84 -13.05 14.89
N GLY A 195 10.58 -13.93 15.85
CA GLY A 195 10.15 -13.53 17.21
C GLY A 195 8.76 -12.89 17.31
N ASN A 196 7.90 -13.05 16.30
CA ASN A 196 6.50 -12.61 16.31
C ASN A 196 5.53 -13.81 16.46
N PRO A 197 4.37 -13.65 17.13
CA PRO A 197 3.37 -14.71 17.32
C PRO A 197 2.46 -14.92 16.09
N TRP A 198 3.05 -15.16 14.91
CA TRP A 198 2.33 -15.28 13.64
C TRP A 198 1.16 -16.28 13.68
N SER A 199 -0.02 -15.86 13.21
CA SER A 199 -1.18 -16.72 13.03
C SER A 199 -1.12 -17.41 11.67
N CYS A 200 -0.85 -18.70 11.63
CA CYS A 200 -0.82 -19.53 10.44
C CYS A 200 -2.23 -20.09 10.13
N GLN A 201 -3.15 -19.16 9.86
CA GLN A 201 -4.53 -19.41 9.41
C GLN A 201 -4.72 -18.82 8.00
N CYS A 202 -5.85 -19.12 7.35
CA CYS A 202 -6.11 -18.70 5.96
C CYS A 202 -5.96 -17.18 5.73
N ASP A 203 -6.28 -16.35 6.73
CA ASP A 203 -6.15 -14.89 6.64
C ASP A 203 -4.71 -14.40 6.41
N ASN A 204 -3.70 -15.23 6.75
CA ASN A 204 -2.27 -14.97 6.57
C ASN A 204 -1.61 -15.96 5.59
N GLU A 205 -2.40 -16.61 4.74
CA GLU A 205 -1.88 -17.59 3.78
C GLU A 205 -0.82 -16.97 2.86
N ASP A 206 -1.08 -15.77 2.34
CA ASP A 206 -0.17 -15.06 1.44
C ASP A 206 1.18 -14.76 2.10
N LEU A 207 1.20 -14.38 3.39
CA LEU A 207 2.44 -14.20 4.17
C LEU A 207 3.23 -15.51 4.27
N CYS A 208 2.56 -16.61 4.61
CA CYS A 208 3.20 -17.92 4.76
C CYS A 208 3.74 -18.43 3.41
N LEU A 209 3.00 -18.21 2.32
CA LEU A 209 3.40 -18.55 0.96
C LEU A 209 4.57 -17.68 0.47
N TRP A 210 4.54 -16.38 0.75
CA TRP A 210 5.61 -15.46 0.36
C TRP A 210 6.94 -15.79 1.06
N VAL A 211 6.89 -16.12 2.36
CA VAL A 211 8.05 -16.62 3.12
C VAL A 211 8.55 -17.98 2.58
N HIS A 212 7.66 -18.82 2.05
CA HIS A 212 8.04 -20.07 1.37
C HIS A 212 8.73 -19.82 0.01
N LEU A 213 8.23 -18.88 -0.80
CA LEU A 213 8.72 -18.63 -2.16
C LEU A 213 9.99 -17.76 -2.19
N GLU A 214 10.04 -16.69 -1.41
CA GLU A 214 11.14 -15.71 -1.42
C GLU A 214 12.09 -15.85 -0.22
N THR A 215 12.40 -17.09 0.17
CA THR A 215 13.27 -17.41 1.34
C THR A 215 14.54 -16.56 1.46
N PHE A 216 15.17 -16.21 0.33
CA PHE A 216 16.37 -15.37 0.27
C PHE A 216 16.19 -13.94 0.80
N LYS A 217 14.95 -13.42 0.91
CA LYS A 217 14.67 -12.11 1.50
C LYS A 217 14.61 -12.13 3.02
N PHE A 218 14.55 -13.30 3.66
CA PHE A 218 14.36 -13.37 5.11
C PHE A 218 15.69 -13.66 5.80
N GLN A 219 16.21 -12.70 6.58
CA GLN A 219 17.54 -12.79 7.21
C GLN A 219 17.65 -13.89 8.28
N ASP A 220 16.52 -14.39 8.80
CA ASP A 220 16.44 -15.12 10.06
C ASP A 220 16.60 -16.65 9.96
N GLU A 221 17.13 -17.19 8.84
CA GLU A 221 17.50 -18.62 8.62
C GLU A 221 16.57 -19.68 9.25
N GLY A 222 15.25 -19.46 9.22
CA GLY A 222 14.24 -20.39 9.74
C GLY A 222 13.93 -20.28 11.23
N GLN A 223 14.15 -19.12 11.86
CA GLN A 223 13.61 -18.75 13.19
C GLN A 223 12.17 -18.19 13.14
N THR A 224 11.62 -17.95 11.94
CA THR A 224 10.24 -17.50 11.73
C THR A 224 9.25 -18.65 11.88
N VAL A 225 8.55 -18.68 13.02
CA VAL A 225 7.62 -19.77 13.39
C VAL A 225 6.19 -19.27 13.62
N CYS A 226 5.22 -20.16 13.44
CA CYS A 226 3.82 -19.94 13.78
C CYS A 226 3.64 -19.86 15.30
N GLY A 227 2.94 -18.84 15.78
CA GLY A 227 2.46 -18.72 17.16
C GLY A 227 1.07 -19.34 17.37
N SER A 228 0.21 -19.36 16.34
CA SER A 228 -1.13 -19.97 16.36
C SER A 228 -1.51 -20.52 14.97
N PRO A 229 -2.54 -21.38 14.83
CA PRO A 229 -3.28 -22.09 15.90
C PRO A 229 -2.38 -23.12 16.61
N ALA A 230 -2.85 -23.67 17.74
CA ALA A 230 -2.06 -24.57 18.58
C ALA A 230 -1.48 -25.78 17.81
N ASP A 231 -2.21 -26.32 16.85
CA ASP A 231 -1.80 -27.46 16.02
C ASP A 231 -0.62 -27.16 15.08
N MET A 232 -0.36 -25.88 14.81
CA MET A 232 0.75 -25.40 13.96
C MET A 232 1.83 -24.68 14.76
N GLN A 233 1.66 -24.49 16.06
CA GLN A 233 2.57 -23.71 16.90
C GLN A 233 4.00 -24.28 16.86
N GLY A 234 5.00 -23.41 16.65
CA GLY A 234 6.41 -23.78 16.55
C GLY A 234 6.84 -24.34 15.17
N ARG A 235 5.93 -24.57 14.23
CA ARG A 235 6.29 -24.87 12.83
C ARG A 235 6.82 -23.62 12.13
N ARG A 236 7.77 -23.78 11.20
CA ARG A 236 8.34 -22.68 10.42
C ARG A 236 7.37 -22.18 9.37
N LEU A 237 7.20 -20.85 9.23
CA LEU A 237 6.30 -20.24 8.24
C LEU A 237 6.57 -20.76 6.81
N SER A 238 7.85 -20.87 6.43
CA SER A 238 8.27 -21.39 5.13
C SER A 238 7.89 -22.86 4.89
N GLU A 239 7.62 -23.66 5.92
CA GLU A 239 7.17 -25.06 5.76
C GLU A 239 5.64 -25.16 5.66
N VAL A 240 4.90 -24.18 6.16
CA VAL A 240 3.42 -24.22 6.18
C VAL A 240 2.79 -23.57 4.95
N GLY A 241 3.48 -22.64 4.27
CA GLY A 241 2.91 -21.85 3.15
C GLY A 241 2.16 -22.66 2.09
N ILE A 242 2.79 -23.66 1.47
CA ILE A 242 2.10 -24.52 0.47
C ILE A 242 0.96 -25.32 1.10
N GLN A 243 1.16 -25.88 2.29
CA GLN A 243 0.15 -26.69 2.97
C GLN A 243 -1.10 -25.85 3.27
N LEU A 244 -0.91 -24.63 3.77
CA LEU A 244 -1.99 -23.70 4.09
C LEU A 244 -2.73 -23.30 2.82
N ARG A 245 -2.01 -23.01 1.72
CA ARG A 245 -2.62 -22.75 0.40
C ARG A 245 -3.51 -23.89 -0.09
N THR A 246 -3.08 -25.14 0.05
CA THR A 246 -3.91 -26.29 -0.34
C THR A 246 -5.11 -26.54 0.59
N LEU A 247 -5.08 -26.03 1.82
CA LEU A 247 -6.18 -26.16 2.79
C LEU A 247 -7.20 -25.01 2.66
N CYS A 248 -6.73 -23.81 2.37
CA CYS A 248 -7.51 -22.57 2.39
C CYS A 248 -8.07 -22.21 1.01
N HIS A 249 -7.28 -22.35 -0.06
CA HIS A 249 -7.83 -22.43 -1.41
C HIS A 249 -8.42 -23.82 -1.62
N GLN A 250 -9.68 -23.97 -1.17
CA GLN A 250 -10.51 -25.13 -1.44
C GLN A 250 -10.61 -25.34 -2.95
N SER A 251 -9.82 -26.27 -3.47
CA SER A 251 -10.03 -26.78 -4.82
C SER A 251 -11.43 -27.38 -4.85
N LEU A 252 -12.31 -26.81 -5.69
CA LEU A 252 -13.69 -27.23 -5.95
C LEU A 252 -13.84 -28.74 -5.70
N ASP A 253 -14.72 -29.10 -4.77
CA ASP A 253 -14.85 -30.50 -4.39
C ASP A 253 -15.39 -31.31 -5.58
N SER A 254 -15.24 -32.64 -5.53
CA SER A 254 -15.74 -33.54 -6.57
C SER A 254 -17.25 -33.35 -6.81
N LEU A 255 -17.99 -32.90 -5.79
CA LEU A 255 -19.40 -32.51 -5.87
C LEU A 255 -19.63 -31.20 -6.65
N ASP A 256 -18.75 -30.21 -6.53
CA ASP A 256 -18.86 -28.94 -7.27
C ASP A 256 -18.58 -29.15 -8.76
N TYR A 257 -17.58 -29.98 -9.08
CA TYR A 257 -17.34 -30.42 -10.46
C TYR A 257 -18.53 -31.21 -11.03
N LEU A 258 -19.14 -32.11 -10.25
CA LEU A 258 -20.36 -32.82 -10.66
C LEU A 258 -21.52 -31.84 -10.91
N PHE A 259 -21.69 -30.84 -10.04
CA PHE A 259 -22.71 -29.79 -10.18
C PHE A 259 -22.53 -28.98 -11.47
N PHE A 260 -21.30 -28.56 -11.80
CA PHE A 260 -21.01 -27.89 -13.06
C PHE A 260 -21.29 -28.76 -14.29
N VAL A 261 -20.94 -30.06 -14.25
CA VAL A 261 -21.24 -31.01 -15.33
C VAL A 261 -22.76 -31.19 -15.51
N VAL A 262 -23.51 -31.32 -14.41
CA VAL A 262 -24.97 -31.43 -14.45
C VAL A 262 -25.62 -30.16 -15.01
N ILE A 263 -25.20 -28.97 -14.58
CA ILE A 263 -25.68 -27.69 -15.13
C ILE A 263 -25.36 -27.58 -16.63
N GLY A 264 -24.14 -27.93 -17.05
CA GLY A 264 -23.75 -27.94 -18.46
C GLY A 264 -24.65 -28.84 -19.30
N PHE A 265 -24.98 -30.04 -18.79
CA PHE A 265 -25.88 -30.98 -19.47
C PHE A 265 -27.31 -30.45 -19.53
N VAL A 266 -27.83 -29.85 -18.45
CA VAL A 266 -29.18 -29.26 -18.41
C VAL A 266 -29.31 -28.09 -19.40
N ILE A 267 -28.33 -27.18 -19.45
CA ILE A 267 -28.33 -26.05 -20.39
C ILE A 267 -28.27 -26.57 -21.84
N PHE A 268 -27.39 -27.54 -22.13
CA PHE A 268 -27.27 -28.12 -23.46
C PHE A 268 -28.55 -28.85 -23.91
N ALA A 269 -29.15 -29.65 -23.04
CA ALA A 269 -30.42 -30.33 -23.32
C ALA A 269 -31.56 -29.34 -23.53
N ALA A 270 -31.69 -28.32 -22.67
CA ALA A 270 -32.70 -27.28 -22.82
C ALA A 270 -32.54 -26.52 -24.14
N GLY A 271 -31.32 -26.07 -24.48
CA GLY A 271 -31.03 -25.39 -25.74
C GLY A 271 -31.34 -26.25 -26.97
N THR A 272 -31.05 -27.55 -26.91
CA THR A 272 -31.37 -28.52 -27.98
C THR A 272 -32.89 -28.67 -28.16
N VAL A 273 -33.63 -28.81 -27.06
CA VAL A 273 -35.11 -28.91 -27.10
C VAL A 273 -35.74 -27.62 -27.59
N SER A 274 -35.26 -26.45 -27.14
CA SER A 274 -35.74 -25.14 -27.62
C SER A 274 -35.48 -24.94 -29.11
N ALA A 275 -34.28 -25.28 -29.61
CA ALA A 275 -33.94 -25.17 -31.02
C ALA A 275 -34.81 -26.10 -31.89
N TRP A 276 -35.01 -27.34 -31.46
CA TRP A 276 -35.90 -28.30 -32.14
C TRP A 276 -37.34 -27.79 -32.18
N LEU A 277 -37.87 -27.31 -31.05
CA LEU A 277 -39.23 -26.77 -30.96
C LEU A 277 -39.42 -25.55 -31.88
N MET A 278 -38.46 -24.62 -31.90
CA MET A 278 -38.50 -23.46 -32.80
C MET A 278 -38.49 -23.86 -34.27
N GLY A 279 -37.71 -24.88 -34.65
CA GLY A 279 -37.72 -25.44 -36.00
C GLY A 279 -39.08 -26.05 -36.38
N VAL A 280 -39.71 -26.80 -35.48
CA VAL A 280 -41.05 -27.36 -35.68
C VAL A 280 -42.09 -26.25 -35.83
N VAL A 281 -42.06 -25.22 -34.98
CA VAL A 281 -42.97 -24.07 -35.05
C VAL A 281 -42.80 -23.31 -36.37
N MET A 282 -41.56 -23.09 -36.85
CA MET A 282 -41.31 -22.45 -38.15
C MET A 282 -41.94 -23.24 -39.30
N VAL A 283 -41.73 -24.55 -39.37
CA VAL A 283 -42.29 -25.40 -40.45
C VAL A 283 -43.82 -25.43 -40.42
N LEU A 284 -44.43 -25.42 -39.23
CA LEU A 284 -45.88 -25.33 -39.09
C LEU A 284 -46.40 -23.94 -39.50
N TYR A 285 -45.66 -22.87 -39.20
CA TYR A 285 -46.00 -21.50 -39.59
C TYR A 285 -45.92 -21.31 -41.12
N GLU A 286 -44.88 -21.80 -41.79
CA GLU A 286 -44.80 -21.79 -43.26
C GLU A 286 -45.94 -22.58 -43.90
N ARG A 287 -46.27 -23.77 -43.37
CA ARG A 287 -47.43 -24.56 -43.85
C ARG A 287 -48.76 -23.85 -43.63
N TYR A 288 -48.91 -23.12 -42.52
CA TYR A 288 -50.10 -22.34 -42.22
C TYR A 288 -50.25 -21.14 -43.17
N ILE A 289 -49.17 -20.37 -43.40
CA ILE A 289 -49.16 -19.29 -44.39
C ILE A 289 -49.48 -19.84 -45.77
N LYS A 290 -48.77 -20.87 -46.24
CA LYS A 290 -49.02 -21.43 -47.57
C LYS A 290 -50.48 -21.87 -47.73
N LYS A 291 -51.05 -22.59 -46.76
CA LYS A 291 -52.46 -23.01 -46.82
C LYS A 291 -53.43 -21.80 -46.86
N LYS A 292 -53.09 -20.70 -46.17
CA LYS A 292 -53.87 -19.47 -46.20
C LYS A 292 -53.78 -18.77 -47.56
N ASP A 293 -52.60 -18.74 -48.16
CA ASP A 293 -52.38 -18.19 -49.50
C ASP A 293 -53.11 -19.05 -50.56
N ASP A 294 -53.01 -20.38 -50.48
CA ASP A 294 -53.78 -21.33 -51.32
C ASP A 294 -55.31 -21.09 -51.18
N GLN A 295 -55.80 -20.74 -49.99
CA GLN A 295 -57.22 -20.38 -49.78
C GLN A 295 -57.60 -19.02 -50.37
N LEU A 296 -56.72 -18.01 -50.25
CA LEU A 296 -56.93 -16.69 -50.84
C LEU A 296 -56.91 -16.77 -52.37
N GLU A 297 -56.06 -17.60 -52.98
CA GLU A 297 -56.07 -17.85 -54.43
C GLU A 297 -57.41 -18.43 -54.89
N LEU A 298 -57.96 -19.42 -54.17
CA LEU A 298 -59.27 -20.01 -54.47
C LEU A 298 -60.44 -19.00 -54.31
N GLU A 299 -60.44 -18.19 -53.25
CA GLU A 299 -61.44 -17.13 -53.06
C GLU A 299 -61.39 -16.09 -54.19
N ASN A 300 -60.19 -15.70 -54.65
CA ASN A 300 -60.01 -14.79 -55.79
C ASN A 300 -60.41 -15.42 -57.14
N GLU A 301 -60.20 -16.74 -57.33
CA GLU A 301 -60.67 -17.45 -58.53
C GLU A 301 -62.20 -17.55 -58.57
N GLU A 302 -62.86 -17.81 -57.42
CA GLU A 302 -64.33 -17.83 -57.34
C GLU A 302 -64.93 -16.44 -57.65
N GLU A 303 -64.40 -15.35 -57.08
CA GLU A 303 -64.84 -13.97 -57.43
C GLU A 303 -64.61 -13.66 -58.92
N GLY A 304 -63.49 -14.10 -59.50
CA GLY A 304 -63.19 -13.94 -60.93
C GLY A 304 -64.19 -14.67 -61.84
N ILE A 305 -64.60 -15.89 -61.46
CA ILE A 305 -65.59 -16.70 -62.19
C ILE A 305 -67.00 -16.10 -62.05
N GLU A 306 -67.36 -15.56 -60.89
CA GLU A 306 -68.65 -14.85 -60.72
C GLU A 306 -68.72 -13.61 -61.62
N MET A 307 -67.61 -12.87 -61.76
CA MET A 307 -67.56 -11.68 -62.62
C MET A 307 -67.66 -12.02 -64.13
N ASP A 308 -67.07 -13.14 -64.59
CA ASP A 308 -67.22 -13.60 -65.99
C ASP A 308 -68.61 -14.21 -66.28
N ASN A 309 -69.25 -14.82 -65.30
CA ASN A 309 -70.64 -15.26 -65.43
C ASN A 309 -71.64 -14.07 -65.41
N ALA A 310 -71.37 -13.03 -64.63
CA ALA A 310 -72.17 -11.80 -64.63
C ALA A 310 -72.10 -11.04 -65.98
N SER A 311 -70.97 -11.13 -66.69
CA SER A 311 -70.81 -10.56 -68.03
C SER A 311 -71.54 -11.39 -69.11
N ARG A 312 -71.49 -12.73 -69.02
CA ARG A 312 -72.24 -13.66 -69.90
C ARG A 312 -73.76 -13.68 -69.67
N GLY A 313 -74.22 -13.44 -68.44
CA GLY A 313 -75.64 -13.50 -68.08
C GLY A 313 -76.52 -12.36 -68.64
N ARG A 314 -75.92 -11.34 -69.26
CA ARG A 314 -76.63 -10.13 -69.72
C ARG A 314 -77.02 -10.13 -71.21
N THR A 315 -76.62 -11.14 -71.97
CA THR A 315 -76.74 -11.16 -73.44
C THR A 315 -77.93 -11.94 -73.99
N ASP A 316 -78.67 -12.70 -73.18
CA ASP A 316 -79.74 -13.58 -73.68
C ASP A 316 -81.06 -13.52 -72.87
N ARG A 317 -81.65 -12.31 -72.81
CA ARG A 317 -83.07 -12.14 -72.40
C ARG A 317 -83.67 -10.86 -72.99
N GLY A 318 -84.02 -10.90 -74.28
CA GLY A 318 -84.41 -9.67 -74.98
C GLY A 318 -85.18 -9.76 -76.29
N ASN A 319 -85.92 -10.85 -76.63
CA ASN A 319 -86.84 -10.77 -77.77
C ASN A 319 -88.04 -11.76 -77.81
N ARG A 320 -89.24 -11.27 -77.45
CA ARG A 320 -90.61 -11.55 -77.98
C ARG A 320 -91.62 -11.15 -76.89
N SER A 321 -92.04 -9.89 -76.83
CA SER A 321 -92.98 -9.19 -77.72
C SER A 321 -94.44 -9.61 -77.49
N LEU A 322 -95.24 -8.68 -76.96
CA LEU A 322 -96.69 -8.69 -77.12
C LEU A 322 -97.15 -7.30 -77.61
N LYS A 323 -98.14 -7.33 -78.51
CA LYS A 323 -98.69 -6.19 -79.26
C LYS A 323 -100.10 -5.88 -78.73
N THR A 324 -100.74 -4.84 -79.28
CA THR A 324 -102.16 -4.42 -79.11
C THR A 324 -102.47 -3.59 -77.85
N SER A 325 -103.33 -2.56 -77.88
CA SER A 325 -103.95 -1.78 -78.98
C SER A 325 -104.63 -0.51 -78.39
N HIS A 326 -105.20 0.36 -79.25
CA HIS A 326 -106.19 1.42 -78.98
C HIS A 326 -105.73 2.79 -78.42
N THR A 327 -106.20 3.95 -78.93
CA THR A 327 -106.75 4.33 -80.27
C THR A 327 -106.74 5.87 -80.42
N VAL A 328 -106.93 6.34 -81.67
CA VAL A 328 -107.08 7.74 -82.14
C VAL A 328 -105.76 8.51 -82.27
#